data_AF-A0A6I5ZFW2-F1
#
_entry.id   AF-A0A6I5ZFW2-F1
#
_cell.length_a   1.000
_cell.length_b   1.000
_cell.length_c   1.000
_cell.angle_alpha   90.00
_cell.angle_beta   90.00
_cell.angle_gamma   90.00
#
_symmetry.space_group_name_H-M   'P 1'
#
loop_
_entity.id
_entity.type
_entity.pdbx_description
1 polymer ?
#
loop_
_entity_poly.entity_id
_entity_poly.type
_entity_poly.pdbx_seq_one_letter_code
_entity_poly.pdbx_strand_id
1 'polypeptide(L)'
;MNSAPRQIADELAPGVWPGADPRSLREAARRARALAESVERVTDVVVSATAAYSSPAAGGAAVEGEFGDAVVDGLAEVTGAGPQSLPHVAERLRAMAASLDTYADVVVETEQQLTTIALVADRDRHRAEVFAEVGDDSWRVSAASAGRLALTAAGDDYTQRSEEAGQSAGGTPPAATSGMMPFAPMGAMGGAGAMAAGLGAAVGAAASGADRDTAGGDLTWLRRRADALQSTVPPTIAGWFRTAVGVGVGARGRRVVVVGTNDPQPYQRAGLELADDEALTANGRAPELAIVEHMTSSGITPTAIAAATPMDSATVSALRAADVVAMAPGSQR
;
A
#
# COMPACT_ATOMS: atom_id res chain seq x y z
N MET A 1 1.72 43.48 -14.57
CA MET A 1 2.20 42.53 -13.55
C MET A 1 2.17 41.16 -14.23
N ASN A 2 3.31 40.49 -14.38
CA ASN A 2 3.32 39.16 -15.00
C ASN A 2 2.80 38.16 -13.98
N SER A 3 1.54 37.74 -14.12
CA SER A 3 0.99 36.63 -13.35
C SER A 3 1.80 35.37 -13.66
N ALA A 4 2.05 34.53 -12.64
CA ALA A 4 2.74 33.27 -12.89
C ALA A 4 1.88 32.40 -13.84
N PRO A 5 2.47 31.62 -14.78
CA PRO A 5 1.72 30.80 -15.74
C PRO A 5 0.63 29.92 -15.11
N ARG A 6 0.91 29.40 -13.90
CA ARG A 6 -0.07 28.65 -13.10
C ARG A 6 -1.29 29.47 -12.70
N GLN A 7 -1.11 30.73 -12.30
CA GLN A 7 -2.24 31.61 -11.93
C GLN A 7 -3.13 31.88 -13.13
N ILE A 8 -2.53 32.13 -14.31
CA ILE A 8 -3.27 32.32 -15.56
C ILE A 8 -4.07 31.05 -15.90
N ALA A 9 -3.45 29.88 -15.76
CA ALA A 9 -4.14 28.60 -15.97
C ALA A 9 -5.30 28.40 -14.98
N ASP A 10 -5.09 28.66 -13.70
CA ASP A 10 -6.11 28.52 -12.64
C ASP A 10 -7.29 29.50 -12.85
N GLU A 11 -7.03 30.72 -13.34
CA GLU A 11 -8.07 31.71 -13.67
C GLU A 11 -8.90 31.30 -14.89
N LEU A 12 -8.28 30.70 -15.91
CA LEU A 12 -8.95 30.37 -17.17
C LEU A 12 -9.63 28.99 -17.15
N ALA A 13 -8.99 28.01 -16.52
CA ALA A 13 -9.38 26.61 -16.47
C ALA A 13 -8.95 25.98 -15.13
N PRO A 14 -9.72 26.16 -14.04
CA PRO A 14 -9.33 25.69 -12.71
C PRO A 14 -9.20 24.16 -12.67
N GLY A 15 -8.15 23.68 -12.00
CA GLY A 15 -7.94 22.25 -11.75
C GLY A 15 -7.28 21.47 -12.88
N VAL A 16 -6.79 22.13 -13.94
CA VAL A 16 -6.04 21.49 -15.03
C VAL A 16 -4.53 21.37 -14.76
N TRP A 17 -4.01 22.13 -13.78
CA TRP A 17 -2.57 22.12 -13.48
C TRP A 17 -2.16 20.84 -12.74
N PRO A 18 -1.05 20.17 -13.11
CA PRO A 18 -0.57 18.99 -12.43
C PRO A 18 -0.30 19.23 -10.94
N GLY A 19 -0.85 18.36 -10.08
CA GLY A 19 -0.65 18.44 -8.63
C GLY A 19 0.51 17.60 -8.09
N ALA A 20 1.05 16.67 -8.90
CA ALA A 20 2.11 15.76 -8.50
C ALA A 20 3.49 16.46 -8.51
N ASP A 21 4.37 16.10 -7.58
CA ASP A 21 5.76 16.58 -7.56
C ASP A 21 6.69 15.59 -8.28
N PRO A 22 7.25 15.95 -9.46
CA PRO A 22 8.16 15.09 -10.21
C PRO A 22 9.41 14.68 -9.44
N ARG A 23 9.89 15.50 -8.49
CA ARG A 23 11.10 15.17 -7.71
C ARG A 23 10.80 14.04 -6.72
N SER A 24 9.70 14.15 -6.01
CA SER A 24 9.22 13.11 -5.09
C SER A 24 8.94 11.79 -5.81
N LEU A 25 8.36 11.83 -7.01
CA LEU A 25 8.14 10.64 -7.85
C LEU A 25 9.46 9.97 -8.24
N ARG A 26 10.44 10.73 -8.73
CA ARG A 26 11.77 10.20 -9.08
C ARG A 26 12.54 9.69 -7.85
N GLU A 27 12.31 10.27 -6.68
CA GLU A 27 12.88 9.76 -5.44
C GLU A 27 12.23 8.43 -5.01
N ALA A 28 10.91 8.28 -5.16
CA ALA A 28 10.23 7.02 -4.95
C ALA A 28 10.71 5.93 -5.93
N ALA A 29 10.87 6.28 -7.21
CA ALA A 29 11.42 5.36 -8.22
C ALA A 29 12.84 4.89 -7.86
N ARG A 30 13.72 5.80 -7.43
CA ARG A 30 15.07 5.44 -6.94
C ARG A 30 15.03 4.50 -5.75
N ARG A 31 14.15 4.74 -4.77
CA ARG A 31 13.98 3.85 -3.60
C ARG A 31 13.49 2.46 -4.00
N ALA A 32 12.53 2.38 -4.93
CA ALA A 32 12.04 1.10 -5.45
C ALA A 32 13.14 0.29 -6.16
N ARG A 33 13.99 0.93 -6.96
CA ARG A 33 15.17 0.29 -7.58
C ARG A 33 16.16 -0.22 -6.55
N ALA A 34 16.51 0.61 -5.56
CA ALA A 34 17.42 0.22 -4.50
C ALA A 34 16.88 -0.98 -3.69
N LEU A 35 15.56 -1.06 -3.49
CA LEU A 35 14.93 -2.21 -2.87
C LEU A 35 15.02 -3.46 -3.76
N ALA A 36 14.77 -3.34 -5.07
CA ALA A 36 14.94 -4.44 -6.02
C ALA A 36 16.38 -5.00 -6.00
N GLU A 37 17.39 -4.12 -6.01
CA GLU A 37 18.81 -4.50 -5.90
C GLU A 37 19.13 -5.17 -4.55
N SER A 38 18.47 -4.76 -3.47
CA SER A 38 18.61 -5.43 -2.18
C SER A 38 18.00 -6.83 -2.20
N VAL A 39 16.83 -6.99 -2.84
CA VAL A 39 16.16 -8.29 -2.98
C VAL A 39 17.01 -9.24 -3.80
N GLU A 40 17.61 -8.79 -4.89
CA GLU A 40 18.51 -9.63 -5.70
C GLU A 40 19.76 -10.08 -4.95
N ARG A 41 20.38 -9.19 -4.18
CA ARG A 41 21.51 -9.59 -3.33
C ARG A 41 21.10 -10.66 -2.32
N VAL A 42 19.90 -10.59 -1.77
CA VAL A 42 19.36 -11.64 -0.89
C VAL A 42 19.13 -12.92 -1.68
N THR A 43 18.57 -12.85 -2.88
CA THR A 43 18.42 -13.99 -3.79
C THR A 43 19.76 -14.69 -4.04
N ASP A 44 20.81 -13.93 -4.38
CA ASP A 44 22.15 -14.49 -4.64
C ASP A 44 22.73 -15.19 -3.40
N VAL A 45 22.55 -14.61 -2.20
CA VAL A 45 22.96 -15.24 -0.94
C VAL A 45 22.19 -16.54 -0.70
N VAL A 46 20.87 -16.55 -0.94
CA VAL A 46 20.04 -17.74 -0.79
C VAL A 46 20.46 -18.82 -1.79
N VAL A 47 20.66 -18.48 -3.07
CA VAL A 47 21.14 -19.42 -4.10
C VAL A 47 22.50 -20.00 -3.73
N SER A 48 23.44 -19.17 -3.26
CA SER A 48 24.75 -19.61 -2.81
C SER A 48 24.66 -20.52 -1.59
N ALA A 49 23.77 -20.22 -0.64
CA ALA A 49 23.54 -21.06 0.54
C ALA A 49 22.94 -22.41 0.13
N THR A 50 21.92 -22.42 -0.73
CA THR A 50 21.31 -23.64 -1.29
C THR A 50 22.39 -24.51 -1.94
N ALA A 51 23.23 -23.95 -2.81
CA ALA A 51 24.31 -24.70 -3.47
C ALA A 51 25.34 -25.28 -2.48
N ALA A 52 25.63 -24.59 -1.38
CA ALA A 52 26.51 -25.10 -0.33
C ALA A 52 25.87 -26.28 0.43
N TYR A 53 24.56 -26.23 0.70
CA TYR A 53 23.80 -27.33 1.31
C TYR A 53 23.65 -28.53 0.36
N SER A 54 23.59 -28.30 -0.95
CA SER A 54 23.48 -29.36 -1.97
C SER A 54 24.82 -30.02 -2.34
N SER A 55 25.97 -29.48 -1.91
CA SER A 55 27.30 -29.94 -2.33
C SER A 55 27.87 -31.04 -1.42
N PRO A 56 28.14 -32.26 -1.94
CA PRO A 56 28.72 -33.36 -1.15
C PRO A 56 30.15 -33.06 -0.65
N ALA A 57 30.86 -32.13 -1.28
CA ALA A 57 32.30 -31.90 -1.06
C ALA A 57 32.62 -30.92 0.09
N ALA A 58 31.66 -30.12 0.55
CA ALA A 58 31.89 -29.06 1.54
C ALA A 58 31.72 -29.53 3.01
N GLY A 59 31.67 -30.84 3.26
CA GLY A 59 31.32 -31.37 4.58
C GLY A 59 29.80 -31.48 4.79
N GLY A 60 29.06 -31.78 3.74
CA GLY A 60 27.61 -32.07 3.72
C GLY A 60 27.20 -33.33 4.50
N ALA A 61 27.83 -33.59 5.65
CA ALA A 61 27.36 -34.54 6.65
C ALA A 61 26.25 -33.95 7.54
N ALA A 62 25.92 -32.67 7.40
CA ALA A 62 25.01 -31.99 8.33
C ALA A 62 23.53 -32.24 8.04
N VAL A 63 23.13 -32.64 6.82
CA VAL A 63 21.72 -32.93 6.53
C VAL A 63 21.51 -33.96 5.41
N GLU A 64 22.14 -35.13 5.47
CA GLU A 64 21.62 -36.27 4.69
C GLU A 64 20.29 -36.73 5.31
N GLY A 65 19.20 -36.65 4.54
CA GLY A 65 17.86 -37.09 4.93
C GLY A 65 16.74 -36.08 4.61
N GLU A 66 15.50 -36.48 4.83
CA GLU A 66 14.26 -35.75 4.49
C GLU A 66 14.23 -34.28 4.92
N PHE A 67 14.89 -33.92 6.03
CA PHE A 67 14.99 -32.54 6.50
C PHE A 67 15.88 -31.66 5.59
N GLY A 68 16.96 -32.21 5.04
CA GLY A 68 17.88 -31.49 4.14
C GLY A 68 17.23 -31.22 2.80
N ASP A 69 16.55 -32.23 2.27
CA ASP A 69 15.74 -32.12 1.06
C ASP A 69 14.63 -31.06 1.25
N ALA A 70 13.92 -31.08 2.37
CA ALA A 70 12.89 -30.08 2.67
C ALA A 70 13.43 -28.64 2.79
N VAL A 71 14.65 -28.45 3.31
CA VAL A 71 15.29 -27.13 3.37
C VAL A 71 15.72 -26.66 1.98
N VAL A 72 16.32 -27.55 1.17
CA VAL A 72 16.71 -27.23 -0.21
C VAL A 72 15.48 -26.89 -1.06
N ASP A 73 14.41 -27.69 -0.97
CA ASP A 73 13.15 -27.45 -1.67
C ASP A 73 12.52 -26.12 -1.24
N GLY A 74 12.48 -25.84 0.06
CA GLY A 74 11.94 -24.58 0.58
C GLY A 74 12.76 -23.34 0.15
N LEU A 75 14.07 -23.46 0.02
CA LEU A 75 14.91 -22.37 -0.51
C LEU A 75 14.73 -22.22 -2.03
N ALA A 76 14.61 -23.34 -2.76
CA ALA A 76 14.34 -23.35 -4.19
C ALA A 76 12.98 -22.72 -4.53
N GLU A 77 11.96 -22.89 -3.68
CA GLU A 77 10.66 -22.23 -3.82
C GLU A 77 10.79 -20.69 -3.71
N VAL A 78 11.55 -20.20 -2.74
CA VAL A 78 11.77 -18.76 -2.50
C VAL A 78 12.57 -18.11 -3.63
N THR A 79 13.52 -18.83 -4.23
CA THR A 79 14.31 -18.36 -5.38
C THR A 79 13.74 -18.76 -6.74
N GLY A 80 12.58 -19.41 -6.77
CA GLY A 80 11.98 -19.97 -7.97
C GLY A 80 11.38 -18.92 -8.91
N ALA A 81 10.55 -19.37 -9.86
CA ALA A 81 9.84 -18.50 -10.81
C ALA A 81 8.41 -18.16 -10.37
N GLY A 82 8.05 -18.45 -9.12
CA GLY A 82 6.72 -18.22 -8.59
C GLY A 82 6.40 -16.73 -8.36
N PRO A 83 5.12 -16.34 -8.29
CA PRO A 83 4.72 -14.95 -8.08
C PRO A 83 5.10 -14.38 -6.70
N GLN A 84 5.54 -15.24 -5.78
CA GLN A 84 6.04 -14.87 -4.45
C GLN A 84 7.58 -15.01 -4.35
N SER A 85 8.25 -15.39 -5.44
CA SER A 85 9.69 -15.54 -5.42
C SER A 85 10.40 -14.20 -5.37
N LEU A 86 11.58 -14.18 -4.76
CA LEU A 86 12.40 -12.98 -4.67
C LEU A 86 12.73 -12.36 -6.04
N PRO A 87 13.06 -13.15 -7.10
CA PRO A 87 13.19 -12.61 -8.45
C PRO A 87 11.94 -11.87 -8.96
N HIS A 88 10.75 -12.45 -8.76
CA HIS A 88 9.49 -11.85 -9.20
C HIS A 88 9.19 -10.54 -8.44
N VAL A 89 9.50 -10.50 -7.14
CA VAL A 89 9.37 -9.28 -6.32
C VAL A 89 10.31 -8.19 -6.83
N ALA A 90 11.57 -8.52 -7.13
CA ALA A 90 12.53 -7.58 -7.69
C ALA A 90 12.07 -7.02 -9.05
N GLU A 91 11.52 -7.87 -9.92
CA GLU A 91 10.95 -7.46 -11.20
C GLU A 91 9.77 -6.49 -11.03
N ARG A 92 8.84 -6.80 -10.12
CA ARG A 92 7.70 -5.90 -9.82
C ARG A 92 8.15 -4.54 -9.27
N LEU A 93 9.16 -4.52 -8.40
CA LEU A 93 9.73 -3.27 -7.88
C LEU A 93 10.35 -2.43 -8.99
N ARG A 94 10.97 -3.05 -10.00
CA ARG A 94 11.47 -2.34 -11.19
C ARG A 94 10.36 -1.81 -12.07
N ALA A 95 9.32 -2.60 -12.31
CA ALA A 95 8.16 -2.17 -13.08
C ALA A 95 7.49 -0.94 -12.42
N MET A 96 7.38 -0.96 -11.09
CA MET A 96 6.89 0.19 -10.31
C MET A 96 7.82 1.40 -10.41
N ALA A 97 9.14 1.21 -10.33
CA ALA A 97 10.07 2.31 -10.51
C ALA A 97 9.99 2.93 -11.91
N ALA A 98 9.82 2.11 -12.94
CA ALA A 98 9.66 2.57 -14.31
C ALA A 98 8.36 3.38 -14.49
N SER A 99 7.23 2.92 -13.93
CA SER A 99 5.98 3.67 -14.03
C SER A 99 6.01 5.00 -13.28
N LEU A 100 6.68 5.06 -12.13
CA LEU A 100 6.89 6.31 -11.39
C LEU A 100 7.71 7.33 -12.18
N ASP A 101 8.76 6.88 -12.89
CA ASP A 101 9.56 7.77 -13.74
C ASP A 101 8.77 8.22 -14.97
N THR A 102 8.05 7.31 -15.64
CA THR A 102 7.16 7.67 -16.76
C THR A 102 6.13 8.71 -16.33
N TYR A 103 5.52 8.52 -15.16
CA TYR A 103 4.56 9.49 -14.63
C TYR A 103 5.22 10.84 -14.30
N ALA A 104 6.43 10.84 -13.73
CA ALA A 104 7.17 12.07 -13.49
C ALA A 104 7.51 12.83 -14.79
N ASP A 105 7.79 12.11 -15.87
CA ASP A 105 8.04 12.70 -17.19
C ASP A 105 6.76 13.28 -17.80
N VAL A 106 5.63 12.58 -17.71
CA VAL A 106 4.30 13.10 -18.12
C VAL A 106 3.99 14.41 -17.39
N VAL A 107 4.19 14.46 -16.07
CA VAL A 107 3.95 15.69 -15.29
C VAL A 107 4.83 16.84 -15.78
N VAL A 108 6.13 16.62 -15.98
CA VAL A 108 7.05 17.66 -16.44
C VAL A 108 6.68 18.16 -17.84
N GLU A 109 6.34 17.25 -18.76
CA GLU A 109 5.93 17.61 -20.11
C GLU A 109 4.62 18.42 -20.10
N THR A 110 3.62 17.99 -19.33
CA THR A 110 2.37 18.73 -19.16
C THR A 110 2.60 20.11 -18.54
N GLU A 111 3.46 20.25 -17.53
CA GLU A 111 3.78 21.56 -16.95
C GLU A 111 4.40 22.50 -17.98
N GLN A 112 5.30 22.01 -18.84
CA GLN A 112 5.90 22.80 -19.93
C GLN A 112 4.86 23.20 -20.99
N GLN A 113 3.97 22.27 -21.36
CA GLN A 113 2.89 22.51 -22.32
C GLN A 113 1.89 23.55 -21.79
N LEU A 114 1.39 23.39 -20.56
CA LEU A 114 0.47 24.31 -19.92
C LEU A 114 1.10 25.68 -19.68
N THR A 115 2.39 25.74 -19.33
CA THR A 115 3.13 27.01 -19.24
C THR A 115 3.10 27.75 -20.57
N THR A 116 3.34 27.05 -21.68
CA THR A 116 3.32 27.64 -23.02
C THR A 116 1.92 28.13 -23.39
N ILE A 117 0.89 27.33 -23.15
CA ILE A 117 -0.51 27.68 -23.41
C ILE A 117 -0.93 28.90 -22.57
N ALA A 118 -0.58 28.94 -21.28
CA ALA A 118 -0.89 30.05 -20.39
C ALA A 118 -0.23 31.36 -20.84
N LEU A 119 1.03 31.32 -21.28
CA LEU A 119 1.73 32.50 -21.80
C LEU A 119 1.13 33.00 -23.13
N VAL A 120 0.69 32.09 -24.00
CA VAL A 120 -0.03 32.44 -25.23
C VAL A 120 -1.38 33.07 -24.91
N ALA A 121 -2.13 32.49 -23.97
CA ALA A 121 -3.42 33.03 -23.52
C ALA A 121 -3.26 34.42 -22.88
N ASP A 122 -2.22 34.66 -22.07
CA ASP A 122 -1.95 35.97 -21.49
C ASP A 122 -1.58 37.01 -22.56
N ARG A 123 -0.74 36.63 -23.54
CA ARG A 123 -0.45 37.49 -24.69
C ARG A 123 -1.72 37.85 -25.46
N ASP A 124 -2.59 36.88 -25.72
CA ASP A 124 -3.81 37.08 -26.50
C ASP A 124 -4.84 37.90 -25.71
N ARG A 125 -4.88 37.78 -24.38
CA ARG A 125 -5.63 38.66 -23.48
C ARG A 125 -5.16 40.12 -23.59
N HIS A 126 -3.86 40.38 -23.52
CA HIS A 126 -3.32 41.74 -23.69
C HIS A 126 -3.62 42.32 -25.07
N ARG A 127 -3.58 41.50 -26.13
CA ARG A 127 -3.99 41.93 -27.48
C ARG A 127 -5.47 42.28 -27.53
N ALA A 128 -6.32 41.46 -26.93
CA ALA A 128 -7.76 41.72 -26.85
C ALA A 128 -8.09 43.00 -26.06
N GLU A 129 -7.32 43.33 -25.03
CA GLU A 129 -7.44 44.59 -24.31
C GLU A 129 -7.19 45.80 -25.22
N VAL A 130 -6.15 45.74 -26.06
CA VAL A 130 -5.86 46.80 -27.05
C VAL A 130 -7.00 46.96 -28.07
N PHE A 131 -7.59 45.87 -28.57
CA PHE A 131 -8.70 45.94 -29.52
C PHE A 131 -10.00 46.43 -28.88
N ALA A 132 -10.23 46.10 -27.61
CA ALA A 132 -11.38 46.60 -26.86
C ALA A 132 -11.33 48.12 -26.65
N GLU A 133 -10.15 48.73 -26.48
CA GLU A 133 -10.01 50.20 -26.45
C GLU A 133 -10.43 50.86 -27.78
N VAL A 134 -10.37 50.12 -28.89
CA VAL A 134 -10.83 50.56 -30.22
C VAL A 134 -12.32 50.25 -30.44
N GLY A 135 -12.99 49.65 -29.45
CA GLY A 135 -14.43 49.38 -29.43
C GLY A 135 -14.83 47.97 -29.86
N ASP A 136 -13.89 47.03 -30.00
CA ASP A 136 -14.18 45.63 -30.36
C ASP A 136 -13.96 44.68 -29.19
N ASP A 137 -14.97 44.55 -28.33
CA ASP A 137 -14.96 43.65 -27.16
C ASP A 137 -15.03 42.15 -27.52
N SER A 138 -15.33 41.80 -28.77
CA SER A 138 -15.46 40.40 -29.20
C SER A 138 -14.14 39.62 -29.06
N TRP A 139 -13.01 40.32 -29.18
CA TRP A 139 -11.68 39.75 -29.01
C TRP A 139 -11.41 39.26 -27.60
N ARG A 140 -11.98 39.90 -26.57
CA ARG A 140 -11.80 39.46 -25.16
C ARG A 140 -12.41 38.10 -24.92
N VAL A 141 -13.62 37.90 -25.46
CA VAL A 141 -14.34 36.62 -25.35
C VAL A 141 -13.65 35.53 -26.17
N SER A 142 -13.16 35.87 -27.37
CA SER A 142 -12.44 34.91 -28.23
C SER A 142 -11.12 34.47 -27.59
N ALA A 143 -10.32 35.39 -27.07
CA ALA A 143 -9.05 35.07 -26.41
C ALA A 143 -9.24 34.20 -25.15
N ALA A 144 -10.21 34.56 -24.31
CA ALA A 144 -10.51 33.81 -23.09
C ALA A 144 -11.04 32.39 -23.40
N SER A 145 -11.90 32.24 -24.41
CA SER A 145 -12.46 30.94 -24.79
C SER A 145 -11.41 30.03 -25.44
N ALA A 146 -10.56 30.55 -26.32
CA ALA A 146 -9.46 29.80 -26.92
C ALA A 146 -8.44 29.33 -25.88
N GLY A 147 -8.05 30.21 -24.94
CA GLY A 147 -7.15 29.85 -23.84
C GLY A 147 -7.72 28.76 -22.94
N ARG A 148 -9.00 28.88 -22.55
CA ARG A 148 -9.68 27.86 -21.74
C ARG A 148 -9.73 26.51 -22.46
N LEU A 149 -10.15 26.46 -23.72
CA LEU A 149 -10.25 25.21 -24.48
C LEU A 149 -8.89 24.52 -24.63
N ALA A 150 -7.83 25.28 -24.91
CA ALA A 150 -6.48 24.72 -25.02
C ALA A 150 -5.97 24.16 -23.68
N LEU A 151 -6.22 24.86 -22.57
CA LEU A 151 -5.85 24.40 -21.23
C LEU A 151 -6.64 23.15 -20.82
N THR A 152 -7.95 23.10 -21.09
CA THR A 152 -8.77 21.91 -20.82
C THR A 152 -8.30 20.71 -21.65
N ALA A 153 -8.08 20.90 -22.95
CA ALA A 153 -7.59 19.81 -23.82
C ALA A 153 -6.24 19.26 -23.36
N ALA A 154 -5.31 20.13 -22.92
CA ALA A 154 -4.03 19.69 -22.36
C ALA A 154 -4.19 18.99 -20.99
N GLY A 155 -5.16 19.40 -20.16
CA GLY A 155 -5.50 18.73 -18.91
C GLY A 155 -6.12 17.35 -19.11
N ASP A 156 -6.94 17.18 -20.15
CA ASP A 156 -7.52 15.88 -20.54
C ASP A 156 -6.45 14.92 -21.08
N ASP A 157 -5.54 15.43 -21.91
CA ASP A 157 -4.38 14.67 -22.39
C ASP A 157 -3.46 14.22 -21.24
N TYR A 158 -3.21 15.10 -20.27
CA TYR A 158 -2.50 14.75 -19.04
C TYR A 158 -3.18 13.62 -18.27
N THR A 159 -4.51 13.69 -18.14
CA THR A 159 -5.31 12.65 -17.45
C THR A 159 -5.12 11.30 -18.14
N GLN A 160 -5.28 11.26 -19.46
CA GLN A 160 -5.11 10.03 -20.24
C GLN A 160 -3.68 9.46 -20.12
N ARG A 161 -2.65 10.29 -20.31
CA ARG A 161 -1.24 9.84 -20.24
C ARG A 161 -0.84 9.38 -18.84
N SER A 162 -1.44 9.97 -17.81
CA SER A 162 -1.24 9.56 -16.42
C SER A 162 -1.84 8.17 -16.15
N GLU A 163 -3.01 7.88 -16.71
CA GLU A 163 -3.63 6.55 -16.63
C GLU A 163 -2.80 5.49 -17.35
N GLU A 164 -2.30 5.80 -18.55
CA GLU A 164 -1.42 4.91 -19.33
C GLU A 164 -0.10 4.61 -18.59
N ALA A 165 0.51 5.62 -17.96
CA ALA A 165 1.70 5.45 -17.12
C ALA A 165 1.41 4.49 -15.95
N GLY A 166 0.24 4.59 -15.32
CA GLY A 166 -0.19 3.68 -14.25
C GLY A 166 -0.37 2.23 -14.70
N GLN A 167 -0.97 2.02 -15.88
CA GLN A 167 -1.26 0.68 -16.42
C GLN A 167 0.01 -0.09 -16.84
N SER A 168 1.06 0.63 -17.27
CA SER A 168 2.33 0.02 -17.69
C SER A 168 3.05 -0.79 -16.59
N ALA A 169 2.68 -0.60 -15.32
CA ALA A 169 3.23 -1.34 -14.17
C ALA A 169 2.52 -2.68 -13.86
N GLY A 170 1.51 -3.07 -14.65
CA GLY A 170 0.71 -4.26 -14.35
C GLY A 170 -0.19 -4.11 -13.11
N GLY A 171 -0.54 -2.87 -12.75
CA GLY A 171 -1.40 -2.52 -11.62
C GLY A 171 -2.39 -1.40 -11.97
N THR A 172 -3.49 -1.31 -11.21
CA THR A 172 -4.54 -0.30 -11.37
C THR A 172 -3.96 1.12 -11.31
N PRO A 173 -4.32 2.02 -12.24
CA PRO A 173 -3.70 3.34 -12.35
C PRO A 173 -3.97 4.23 -11.12
N PRO A 174 -3.03 5.13 -10.74
CA PRO A 174 -3.37 6.25 -9.88
C PRO A 174 -4.28 7.18 -10.68
N ALA A 175 -5.53 7.32 -10.25
CA ALA A 175 -6.52 8.17 -10.91
C ALA A 175 -6.03 9.63 -10.92
N ALA A 176 -5.62 10.11 -12.09
CA ALA A 176 -5.52 11.52 -12.38
C ALA A 176 -6.89 11.95 -12.89
N THR A 177 -7.68 12.68 -12.10
CA THR A 177 -8.85 13.37 -12.63
C THR A 177 -8.62 14.88 -12.57
N SER A 178 -8.72 15.52 -13.73
CA SER A 178 -8.86 16.96 -13.88
C SER A 178 -10.17 17.41 -13.21
N GLY A 179 -10.06 18.16 -12.13
CA GLY A 179 -11.12 19.07 -11.66
C GLY A 179 -12.51 18.49 -11.33
N MET A 180 -12.62 17.40 -10.55
CA MET A 180 -13.76 17.18 -9.66
C MET A 180 -13.31 16.35 -8.45
N MET A 181 -13.47 16.89 -7.24
CA MET A 181 -13.33 16.11 -6.01
C MET A 181 -14.45 15.07 -5.97
N PRO A 182 -14.09 13.79 -5.90
CA PRO A 182 -14.37 13.03 -4.71
C PRO A 182 -13.04 12.62 -4.07
N PHE A 183 -12.95 12.75 -2.75
CA PHE A 183 -11.96 12.04 -1.95
C PHE A 183 -12.18 10.53 -2.16
N ALA A 184 -11.60 9.98 -3.23
CA ALA A 184 -11.46 8.56 -3.42
C ALA A 184 -10.18 8.12 -2.70
N PRO A 185 -10.28 7.22 -1.72
CA PRO A 185 -9.14 6.79 -0.93
C PRO A 185 -8.16 6.06 -1.84
N MET A 186 -6.88 6.39 -1.68
CA MET A 186 -5.75 5.63 -2.20
C MET A 186 -5.74 4.24 -1.51
N GLY A 187 -6.69 3.37 -1.87
CA GLY A 187 -7.09 2.19 -1.11
C GLY A 187 -7.66 1.08 -2.00
N ALA A 188 -7.01 0.84 -3.13
CA ALA A 188 -7.23 -0.36 -3.95
C ALA A 188 -5.91 -0.91 -4.51
N MET A 189 -4.83 -0.79 -3.72
CA MET A 189 -3.59 -1.56 -3.87
C MET A 189 -3.24 -2.22 -2.52
N GLY A 190 -4.17 -2.99 -1.98
CA GLY A 190 -3.92 -3.89 -0.85
C GLY A 190 -3.38 -5.21 -1.35
N GLY A 191 -2.10 -5.24 -1.74
CA GLY A 191 -1.46 -6.46 -2.24
C GLY A 191 0.05 -6.36 -2.44
N ALA A 192 0.74 -5.46 -1.72
CA ALA A 192 2.21 -5.39 -1.75
C ALA A 192 2.78 -4.52 -0.59
N GLY A 193 2.08 -4.43 0.54
CA GLY A 193 2.40 -3.53 1.65
C GLY A 193 2.62 -4.26 2.97
N ALA A 194 3.37 -5.36 2.96
CA ALA A 194 3.78 -6.07 4.18
C ALA A 194 5.18 -6.69 4.01
N MET A 195 6.13 -5.94 3.44
CA MET A 195 7.53 -6.37 3.32
C MET A 195 8.46 -5.16 3.47
N ALA A 196 8.37 -4.45 4.59
CA ALA A 196 9.36 -3.44 4.97
C ALA A 196 9.70 -3.45 6.48
N ALA A 197 9.33 -4.52 7.19
CA ALA A 197 9.65 -4.74 8.60
C ALA A 197 10.29 -6.13 8.83
N GLY A 198 11.20 -6.54 7.94
CA GLY A 198 11.71 -7.92 7.92
C GLY A 198 13.20 -8.09 7.65
N LEU A 199 14.04 -7.10 7.99
CA LEU A 199 15.49 -7.21 7.81
C LEU A 199 16.29 -6.70 9.02
N GLY A 200 15.74 -6.93 10.22
CA GLY A 200 16.35 -6.52 11.50
C GLY A 200 16.29 -7.58 12.61
N ALA A 201 15.97 -8.84 12.33
CA ALA A 201 15.83 -9.89 13.35
C ALA A 201 16.73 -11.12 13.07
N ALA A 202 17.92 -10.89 12.52
CA ALA A 202 18.93 -11.92 12.33
C ALA A 202 20.15 -11.73 13.25
N VAL A 203 19.98 -11.19 14.47
CA VAL A 203 20.93 -11.42 15.58
C VAL A 203 20.17 -11.27 16.91
N GLY A 204 20.03 -12.38 17.64
CA GLY A 204 19.75 -12.37 19.08
C GLY A 204 18.40 -12.96 19.51
N ALA A 205 18.35 -14.28 19.70
CA ALA A 205 17.50 -14.91 20.72
C ALA A 205 17.96 -16.35 20.96
N ALA A 206 19.04 -16.49 21.74
CA ALA A 206 19.12 -17.59 22.68
C ALA A 206 18.30 -17.18 23.93
N ALA A 207 17.54 -18.13 24.48
CA ALA A 207 16.51 -18.01 25.54
C ALA A 207 15.17 -17.43 25.04
N SER A 208 14.02 -18.07 25.22
CA SER A 208 13.57 -19.03 26.23
C SER A 208 12.66 -20.10 25.64
N GLY A 209 12.87 -21.36 26.02
CA GLY A 209 11.85 -22.40 25.88
C GLY A 209 10.71 -22.18 26.89
N ALA A 210 9.51 -21.97 26.37
CA ALA A 210 8.18 -22.16 26.95
C ALA A 210 7.21 -21.69 25.83
N ASP A 211 6.21 -22.40 25.35
CA ASP A 211 5.45 -23.51 25.90
C ASP A 211 4.78 -24.15 24.67
N ARG A 212 5.08 -25.42 24.38
CA ARG A 212 4.31 -26.22 23.43
C ARG A 212 3.18 -26.85 24.24
N ASP A 213 2.16 -26.07 24.59
CA ASP A 213 0.85 -26.60 24.92
C ASP A 213 -0.20 -25.50 25.10
N THR A 214 -1.45 -25.89 24.81
CA THR A 214 -2.72 -25.21 25.05
C THR A 214 -3.22 -24.14 24.06
N ALA A 215 -4.05 -24.60 23.12
CA ALA A 215 -5.10 -23.79 22.49
C ALA A 215 -5.94 -22.97 23.51
N GLY A 216 -6.01 -23.37 24.78
CA GLY A 216 -6.63 -22.61 25.87
C GLY A 216 -5.81 -21.43 26.42
N GLY A 217 -4.47 -21.49 26.38
CA GLY A 217 -3.57 -20.39 26.75
C GLY A 217 -3.62 -19.25 25.74
N ASP A 218 -3.78 -19.59 24.46
CA ASP A 218 -3.90 -18.63 23.36
C ASP A 218 -5.20 -17.80 23.44
N LEU A 219 -6.32 -18.39 23.85
CA LEU A 219 -7.60 -17.69 23.96
C LEU A 219 -7.60 -16.65 25.10
N THR A 220 -7.02 -16.99 26.26
CA THR A 220 -6.91 -16.06 27.39
C THR A 220 -5.91 -14.92 27.12
N TRP A 221 -4.83 -15.21 26.38
CA TRP A 221 -3.93 -14.16 25.89
C TRP A 221 -4.62 -13.23 24.89
N LEU A 222 -5.32 -13.78 23.90
CA LEU A 222 -6.03 -13.02 22.86
C LEU A 222 -7.00 -12.00 23.45
N ARG A 223 -7.76 -12.43 24.46
CA ARG A 223 -8.69 -11.56 25.16
C ARG A 223 -8.00 -10.43 25.91
N ARG A 224 -6.96 -10.75 26.70
CA ARG A 224 -6.17 -9.72 27.39
C ARG A 224 -5.54 -8.73 26.41
N ARG A 225 -5.12 -9.21 25.24
CA ARG A 225 -4.52 -8.36 24.21
C ARG A 225 -5.55 -7.43 23.57
N ALA A 226 -6.75 -7.92 23.25
CA ALA A 226 -7.85 -7.09 22.76
C ALA A 226 -8.25 -6.02 23.78
N ASP A 227 -8.37 -6.38 25.06
CA ASP A 227 -8.70 -5.43 26.13
C ASP A 227 -7.59 -4.38 26.32
N ALA A 228 -6.32 -4.79 26.26
CA ALA A 228 -5.17 -3.89 26.33
C ALA A 228 -5.16 -2.89 25.18
N LEU A 229 -5.33 -3.35 23.93
CA LEU A 229 -5.39 -2.48 22.75
C LEU A 229 -6.55 -1.48 22.82
N GLN A 230 -7.71 -1.88 23.34
CA GLN A 230 -8.83 -0.96 23.51
C GLN A 230 -8.56 0.09 24.60
N SER A 231 -7.80 -0.26 25.65
CA SER A 231 -7.47 0.66 26.75
C SER A 231 -6.45 1.74 26.38
N THR A 232 -5.67 1.54 25.31
CA THR A 232 -4.73 2.56 24.81
C THR A 232 -5.42 3.57 23.87
N VAL A 233 -6.68 3.32 23.50
CA VAL A 233 -7.46 4.21 22.63
C VAL A 233 -7.85 5.49 23.37
N PRO A 234 -7.58 6.68 22.81
CA PRO A 234 -7.98 7.94 23.43
C PRO A 234 -9.50 8.02 23.70
N PRO A 235 -9.94 8.57 24.85
CA PRO A 235 -11.36 8.66 25.21
C PRO A 235 -12.23 9.40 24.18
N THR A 236 -11.62 10.30 23.42
CA THR A 236 -12.27 11.10 22.36
C THR A 236 -12.76 10.25 21.18
N ILE A 237 -12.21 9.05 20.98
CA ILE A 237 -12.55 8.16 19.86
C ILE A 237 -12.98 6.75 20.29
N ALA A 238 -12.79 6.40 21.56
CA ALA A 238 -13.16 5.09 22.12
C ALA A 238 -14.64 4.70 21.92
N GLY A 239 -15.53 5.68 21.70
CA GLY A 239 -16.96 5.43 21.46
C GLY A 239 -17.29 4.88 20.06
N TRP A 240 -16.41 5.05 19.07
CA TRP A 240 -16.65 4.61 17.69
C TRP A 240 -15.49 3.80 17.08
N PHE A 241 -14.30 3.89 17.67
CA PHE A 241 -13.14 3.09 17.26
C PHE A 241 -13.21 1.70 17.88
N ARG A 242 -13.12 0.66 17.04
CA ARG A 242 -13.23 -0.74 17.44
C ARG A 242 -11.98 -1.49 17.04
N THR A 243 -11.50 -2.32 17.95
CA THR A 243 -10.35 -3.18 17.75
C THR A 243 -10.70 -4.64 17.98
N ALA A 244 -10.07 -5.50 17.21
CA ALA A 244 -10.09 -6.94 17.42
C ALA A 244 -8.69 -7.51 17.21
N VAL A 245 -8.44 -8.68 17.78
CA VAL A 245 -7.17 -9.41 17.64
C VAL A 245 -7.52 -10.83 17.24
N GLY A 246 -6.90 -11.30 16.16
CA GLY A 246 -6.99 -12.67 15.71
C GLY A 246 -5.66 -13.38 15.79
N VAL A 247 -5.74 -14.68 16.04
CA VAL A 247 -4.63 -15.62 15.86
C VAL A 247 -5.01 -16.60 14.77
N GLY A 248 -4.04 -16.85 13.89
CA GLY A 248 -4.11 -17.88 12.87
C GLY A 248 -2.79 -18.63 12.76
N VAL A 249 -2.82 -19.67 11.93
CA VAL A 249 -1.68 -20.53 11.65
C VAL A 249 -1.25 -20.29 10.21
N GLY A 250 -0.02 -19.78 10.03
CA GLY A 250 0.59 -19.55 8.72
C GLY A 250 1.24 -20.81 8.13
N ALA A 251 1.78 -20.68 6.93
CA ALA A 251 2.59 -21.74 6.31
C ALA A 251 3.71 -22.18 7.27
N ARG A 252 3.86 -23.49 7.48
CA ARG A 252 4.77 -24.15 8.45
C ARG A 252 4.29 -24.19 9.91
N GLY A 253 3.00 -23.98 10.18
CA GLY A 253 2.45 -24.14 11.54
C GLY A 253 2.80 -22.99 12.48
N ARG A 254 3.35 -21.89 11.95
CA ARG A 254 3.74 -20.72 12.76
C ARG A 254 2.51 -19.92 13.15
N ARG A 255 2.44 -19.55 14.42
CA ARG A 255 1.43 -18.64 14.97
C ARG A 255 1.61 -17.24 14.37
N VAL A 256 0.52 -16.67 13.85
CA VAL A 256 0.47 -15.30 13.34
C VAL A 256 -0.63 -14.54 14.07
N VAL A 257 -0.29 -13.35 14.56
CA VAL A 257 -1.24 -12.45 15.23
C VAL A 257 -1.58 -11.31 14.28
N VAL A 258 -2.87 -11.03 14.13
CA VAL A 258 -3.37 -9.91 13.32
C VAL A 258 -4.31 -9.06 14.16
N VAL A 259 -4.04 -7.77 14.23
CA VAL A 259 -4.88 -6.76 14.86
C VAL A 259 -5.74 -6.10 13.80
N GLY A 260 -7.06 -6.22 13.95
CA GLY A 260 -8.06 -5.60 13.09
C GLY A 260 -8.57 -4.30 13.68
N THR A 261 -8.82 -3.31 12.81
CA THR A 261 -9.51 -2.06 13.18
C THR A 261 -10.68 -1.81 12.22
N ASN A 262 -11.62 -0.97 12.65
CA ASN A 262 -12.75 -0.56 11.81
C ASN A 262 -12.41 0.63 10.88
N ASP A 263 -11.14 1.00 10.78
CA ASP A 263 -10.70 2.05 9.88
C ASP A 263 -10.82 1.61 8.41
N PRO A 264 -10.99 2.57 7.47
CA PRO A 264 -11.05 2.28 6.05
C PRO A 264 -9.71 1.79 5.48
N GLN A 265 -8.59 1.99 6.19
CA GLN A 265 -7.26 1.57 5.79
C GLN A 265 -6.43 1.11 6.99
N PRO A 266 -5.47 0.17 6.81
CA PRO A 266 -4.61 -0.31 7.87
C PRO A 266 -3.54 0.72 8.20
N TYR A 267 -3.87 1.69 9.06
CA TYR A 267 -2.90 2.65 9.58
C TYR A 267 -2.90 2.64 11.11
N GLN A 268 -1.71 2.70 11.69
CA GLN A 268 -1.56 2.72 13.14
C GLN A 268 -1.90 4.12 13.67
N ARG A 269 -3.03 4.24 14.36
CA ARG A 269 -3.43 5.49 15.01
C ARG A 269 -2.49 5.83 16.17
N ALA A 270 -2.28 7.12 16.40
CA ALA A 270 -1.57 7.60 17.58
C ALA A 270 -2.26 7.09 18.87
N GLY A 271 -1.51 6.39 19.72
CA GLY A 271 -2.01 5.73 20.93
C GLY A 271 -2.32 4.23 20.76
N LEU A 272 -2.29 3.67 19.55
CA LEU A 272 -2.37 2.22 19.35
C LEU A 272 -0.96 1.64 19.27
N GLU A 273 -0.57 0.80 20.23
CA GLU A 273 0.75 0.16 20.26
C GLU A 273 0.66 -1.32 19.85
N LEU A 274 1.25 -1.64 18.70
CA LEU A 274 1.39 -3.00 18.18
C LEU A 274 2.69 -3.61 18.68
N ALA A 275 2.69 -4.92 18.92
CA ALA A 275 3.92 -5.66 19.21
C ALA A 275 4.68 -6.02 17.93
N ASP A 276 5.98 -6.32 18.02
CA ASP A 276 6.86 -6.60 16.89
C ASP A 276 6.43 -7.82 16.05
N ASP A 277 5.59 -8.69 16.61
CA ASP A 277 5.05 -9.89 15.98
C ASP A 277 3.58 -9.77 15.51
N GLU A 278 3.01 -8.57 15.55
CA GLU A 278 1.62 -8.30 15.20
C GLU A 278 1.48 -7.58 13.86
N ALA A 279 0.59 -8.08 13.00
CA ALA A 279 0.21 -7.43 11.75
C ALA A 279 -1.05 -6.57 11.92
N LEU A 280 -1.11 -5.40 11.29
CA LEU A 280 -2.30 -4.52 11.32
C LEU A 280 -3.14 -4.69 10.06
N THR A 281 -4.46 -4.80 10.21
CA THR A 281 -5.43 -4.83 9.10
C THR A 281 -6.62 -3.90 9.34
N ALA A 282 -7.17 -3.37 8.25
CA ALA A 282 -8.43 -2.63 8.22
C ALA A 282 -8.98 -2.57 6.78
N ASN A 283 -10.29 -2.61 6.64
CA ASN A 283 -10.99 -2.55 5.35
C ASN A 283 -12.33 -1.77 5.42
N GLY A 284 -12.54 -0.98 6.48
CA GLY A 284 -13.77 -0.23 6.73
C GLY A 284 -14.98 -1.06 7.17
N ARG A 285 -14.82 -2.38 7.32
CA ARG A 285 -15.85 -3.29 7.83
C ARG A 285 -15.62 -3.57 9.32
N ALA A 286 -16.35 -4.55 9.85
CA ALA A 286 -16.13 -5.04 11.20
C ALA A 286 -14.66 -5.55 11.35
N PRO A 287 -13.93 -5.15 12.41
CA PRO A 287 -12.53 -5.52 12.63
C PRO A 287 -12.25 -7.02 12.50
N GLU A 288 -13.19 -7.83 12.95
CA GLU A 288 -13.12 -9.29 12.95
C GLU A 288 -13.15 -9.86 11.51
N LEU A 289 -13.95 -9.26 10.64
CA LEU A 289 -14.03 -9.66 9.23
C LEU A 289 -12.79 -9.21 8.45
N ALA A 290 -12.24 -8.04 8.79
CA ALA A 290 -10.98 -7.56 8.22
C ALA A 290 -9.81 -8.50 8.54
N ILE A 291 -9.80 -9.07 9.75
CA ILE A 291 -8.82 -10.08 10.17
C ILE A 291 -8.97 -11.36 9.35
N VAL A 292 -10.18 -11.92 9.25
CA VAL A 292 -10.41 -13.16 8.49
C VAL A 292 -10.01 -13.00 7.02
N GLU A 293 -10.39 -11.89 6.40
CA GLU A 293 -10.07 -11.59 5.00
C GLU A 293 -8.54 -11.46 4.81
N HIS A 294 -7.86 -10.74 5.71
CA HIS A 294 -6.41 -10.58 5.65
C HIS A 294 -5.67 -11.91 5.86
N MET A 295 -6.08 -12.71 6.84
CA MET A 295 -5.49 -14.02 7.10
C MET A 295 -5.67 -14.94 5.89
N THR A 296 -6.90 -15.03 5.37
CA THR A 296 -7.23 -15.91 4.23
C THR A 296 -6.47 -15.50 2.96
N SER A 297 -6.41 -14.20 2.65
CA SER A 297 -5.67 -13.69 1.47
C SER A 297 -4.16 -13.85 1.60
N SER A 298 -3.64 -13.94 2.83
CA SER A 298 -2.22 -14.15 3.13
C SER A 298 -1.86 -15.63 3.34
N GLY A 299 -2.78 -16.56 3.07
CA GLY A 299 -2.54 -18.01 3.24
C GLY A 299 -2.44 -18.46 4.71
N ILE A 300 -2.97 -17.68 5.64
CA ILE A 300 -3.04 -17.98 7.07
C ILE A 300 -4.43 -18.55 7.38
N THR A 301 -4.49 -19.70 8.04
CA THR A 301 -5.76 -20.27 8.51
C THR A 301 -6.17 -19.58 9.82
N PRO A 302 -7.26 -18.80 9.85
CA PRO A 302 -7.73 -18.15 11.07
C PRO A 302 -8.21 -19.21 12.07
N THR A 303 -7.87 -19.05 13.35
CA THR A 303 -8.22 -20.03 14.40
C THR A 303 -9.12 -19.42 15.46
N ALA A 304 -8.77 -18.23 15.95
CA ALA A 304 -9.56 -17.53 16.98
C ALA A 304 -9.46 -16.01 16.84
N ILE A 305 -10.54 -15.31 17.21
CA ILE A 305 -10.61 -13.84 17.20
C ILE A 305 -11.27 -13.36 18.51
N ALA A 306 -10.63 -12.40 19.17
CA ALA A 306 -11.16 -11.67 20.31
C ALA A 306 -11.45 -10.21 19.93
N ALA A 307 -12.58 -9.67 20.39
CA ALA A 307 -12.89 -8.26 20.27
C ALA A 307 -13.15 -7.66 21.65
N ALA A 308 -12.69 -6.43 21.88
CA ALA A 308 -12.96 -5.69 23.12
C ALA A 308 -14.37 -5.05 23.11
N THR A 309 -15.00 -4.93 21.94
CA THR A 309 -16.35 -4.39 21.76
C THR A 309 -17.34 -5.46 21.32
N PRO A 310 -18.64 -5.37 21.66
CA PRO A 310 -19.64 -6.35 21.27
C PRO A 310 -19.70 -6.53 19.75
N MET A 311 -19.64 -7.78 19.29
CA MET A 311 -19.76 -8.14 17.88
C MET A 311 -21.24 -8.11 17.45
N ASP A 312 -21.49 -7.72 16.21
CA ASP A 312 -22.83 -7.89 15.62
C ASP A 312 -23.11 -9.36 15.30
N SER A 313 -24.39 -9.76 15.39
CA SER A 313 -24.92 -11.08 15.08
C SER A 313 -24.52 -11.61 13.68
N ALA A 314 -24.46 -10.72 12.68
CA ALA A 314 -23.99 -11.06 11.34
C ALA A 314 -22.49 -11.42 11.32
N THR A 315 -21.68 -10.73 12.14
CA THR A 315 -20.24 -10.98 12.26
C THR A 315 -19.97 -12.31 12.96
N VAL A 316 -20.67 -12.59 14.06
CA VAL A 316 -20.57 -13.88 14.77
C VAL A 316 -20.97 -15.05 13.87
N SER A 317 -22.01 -14.87 13.05
CA SER A 317 -22.47 -15.89 12.11
C SER A 317 -21.44 -16.17 11.00
N ALA A 318 -20.79 -15.12 10.48
CA ALA A 318 -19.73 -15.25 9.49
C ALA A 318 -18.47 -15.93 10.05
N LEU A 319 -18.07 -15.61 11.29
CA LEU A 319 -16.94 -16.25 11.96
C LEU A 319 -17.20 -17.74 12.19
N ARG A 320 -18.42 -18.11 12.61
CA ARG A 320 -18.82 -19.51 12.77
C ARG A 320 -18.81 -20.28 11.44
N ALA A 321 -19.24 -19.64 10.35
CA ALA A 321 -19.21 -20.25 9.03
C ALA A 321 -17.78 -20.49 8.51
N ALA A 322 -16.80 -19.71 9.00
CA ALA A 322 -15.38 -19.86 8.70
C ALA A 322 -14.63 -20.77 9.71
N ASP A 323 -15.36 -21.45 10.60
CA ASP A 323 -14.82 -22.29 11.68
C ASP A 323 -13.84 -21.55 12.63
N VAL A 324 -14.06 -20.25 12.83
CA VAL A 324 -13.24 -19.39 13.69
C VAL A 324 -13.89 -19.25 15.06
N VAL A 325 -13.10 -19.45 16.12
CA VAL A 325 -13.55 -19.25 17.51
C VAL A 325 -13.69 -17.74 17.78
N ALA A 326 -14.92 -17.25 17.99
CA ALA A 326 -15.20 -15.85 18.27
C ALA A 326 -15.39 -15.59 19.78
N MET A 327 -14.58 -14.69 20.36
CA MET A 327 -14.67 -14.26 21.75
C MET A 327 -15.18 -12.82 21.85
N ALA A 328 -16.46 -12.69 22.20
CA ALA A 328 -17.10 -11.40 22.46
C ALA A 328 -16.74 -10.88 23.86
N PRO A 329 -16.79 -9.56 24.13
CA PRO A 329 -16.54 -9.03 25.46
C PRO A 329 -17.53 -9.65 26.45
N GLY A 330 -17.00 -10.24 27.52
CA GLY A 330 -17.79 -10.91 28.56
C GLY A 330 -18.06 -12.40 28.32
N SER A 331 -17.68 -13.00 27.19
CA SER A 331 -17.88 -14.45 26.97
C SER A 331 -16.92 -15.27 27.83
N GLN A 332 -17.38 -15.84 28.94
CA GLN A 332 -16.67 -16.93 29.62
C GLN A 332 -17.12 -18.24 28.98
N ARG A 333 -16.28 -18.83 28.12
CA ARG A 333 -16.33 -20.25 27.75
C ARG A 333 -15.03 -20.65 27.10
#